data_AF-A0A293LN90-F1
#
_entry.id   AF-A0A293LN90-F1
#
_cell.length_a   1.000
_cell.length_b   1.000
_cell.length_c   1.000
_cell.angle_alpha   90.00
_cell.angle_beta   90.00
_cell.angle_gamma   90.00
#
_symmetry.space_group_name_H-M   'P 1'
#
loop_
_entity.id
_entity.type
_entity.pdbx_description
1 polymer ?
#
loop_
_entity_poly.entity_id
_entity_poly.type
_entity_poly.pdbx_seq_one_letter_code
_entity_poly.pdbx_strand_id
1 'polypeptide(L)'
;MIPLWMFPLALVCGNTMVLKPSERDPGATLILMELLKQCDVPDGVVNVIHGTREAVRFICDHPDIKAISFVGSDHAGKFIYERGSKNGKRVQCNMGAKNHGVVMPDANKEYTLNQLTGAAFHLRPSGHQGHLLCRFRSRCKCSMVP
;
A
#
# COMPACT_ATOMS: atom_id res chain seq x y z
N MET A 1 -6.40 -5.56 -3.28
CA MET A 1 -6.93 -4.85 -2.10
C MET A 1 -6.01 -3.75 -1.59
N ILE A 2 -4.72 -4.01 -1.33
CA ILE A 2 -3.79 -3.03 -0.71
C ILE A 2 -3.70 -1.66 -1.40
N PRO A 3 -3.67 -1.53 -2.75
CA PRO A 3 -3.66 -0.21 -3.39
C PRO A 3 -4.82 0.71 -2.96
N LEU A 4 -6.01 0.15 -2.73
CA LEU A 4 -7.20 0.89 -2.33
C LEU A 4 -7.14 1.41 -0.89
N TRP A 5 -6.24 0.91 -0.05
CA TRP A 5 -5.99 1.49 1.28
C TRP A 5 -5.25 2.82 1.21
N MET A 6 -4.72 3.18 0.04
CA MET A 6 -3.75 4.27 -0.08
C MET A 6 -4.16 5.33 -1.10
N PHE A 7 -4.32 4.97 -2.39
CA PHE A 7 -4.53 6.00 -3.41
C PHE A 7 -5.87 6.74 -3.28
N PRO A 8 -7.01 6.12 -2.92
CA PRO A 8 -8.26 6.85 -2.78
C PRO A 8 -8.18 7.92 -1.69
N LEU A 9 -7.64 7.57 -0.52
CA LEU A 9 -7.45 8.52 0.58
C LEU A 9 -6.43 9.61 0.24
N ALA A 10 -5.33 9.25 -0.44
CA ALA A 10 -4.36 10.23 -0.89
C ALA A 10 -4.98 11.26 -1.86
N LEU A 11 -5.83 10.81 -2.78
CA LEU A 11 -6.52 11.64 -3.77
C LEU A 11 -7.53 12.58 -3.12
N VAL A 12 -8.39 12.07 -2.23
CA VAL A 12 -9.38 12.90 -1.51
C VAL A 12 -8.67 13.97 -0.66
N CYS A 13 -7.49 13.67 -0.12
CA CYS A 13 -6.65 14.65 0.57
C CYS A 13 -5.86 15.59 -0.39
N GLY A 14 -6.16 15.61 -1.68
CA GLY A 14 -5.56 16.50 -2.68
C GLY A 14 -4.10 16.18 -3.05
N ASN A 15 -3.70 14.91 -3.05
CA ASN A 15 -2.33 14.51 -3.37
C ASN A 15 -2.27 13.69 -4.65
N THR A 16 -1.12 13.75 -5.32
CA THR A 16 -0.79 12.81 -6.39
C THR A 16 -0.01 11.63 -5.83
N MET A 17 -0.05 10.51 -6.54
CA MET A 17 0.53 9.26 -6.08
C MET A 17 1.32 8.56 -7.17
N VAL A 18 2.47 8.01 -6.78
CA VAL A 18 3.19 7.00 -7.55
C VAL A 18 3.04 5.67 -6.82
N LEU A 19 2.46 4.70 -7.51
CA LEU A 19 2.14 3.37 -7.00
C LEU A 19 3.08 2.34 -7.63
N LYS A 20 3.81 1.60 -6.80
CA LYS A 20 4.67 0.48 -7.22
C LYS A 20 4.07 -0.84 -6.70
N PRO A 21 3.22 -1.52 -7.48
CA PRO A 21 2.61 -2.78 -7.05
C PRO A 21 3.59 -3.95 -7.09
N SER A 22 3.31 -5.00 -6.32
CA SER A 22 4.02 -6.28 -6.40
C SER A 22 4.19 -6.74 -7.85
N GLU A 23 5.43 -7.11 -8.21
CA GLU A 23 5.78 -7.62 -9.53
C GLU A 23 5.22 -9.02 -9.80
N ARG A 24 4.74 -9.72 -8.76
CA ARG A 24 4.19 -11.08 -8.89
C ARG A 24 2.78 -11.09 -9.45
N ASP A 25 2.01 -10.05 -9.15
CA ASP A 25 0.57 -9.96 -9.42
C ASP A 25 0.11 -8.51 -9.67
N PRO A 26 0.68 -7.81 -10.67
CA PRO A 26 0.35 -6.41 -10.93
C PRO A 26 -1.04 -6.22 -11.56
N GLY A 27 -1.63 -7.27 -12.16
CA GLY A 27 -2.81 -7.15 -13.02
C GLY A 27 -4.02 -6.49 -12.34
N ALA A 28 -4.32 -6.85 -11.10
CA ALA A 28 -5.43 -6.23 -10.36
C ALA A 28 -5.21 -4.73 -10.14
N THR A 29 -3.97 -4.27 -10.00
CA THR A 29 -3.66 -2.84 -9.90
C THR A 29 -3.90 -2.12 -11.21
N LEU A 30 -3.57 -2.75 -12.34
CA LEU A 30 -3.77 -2.15 -13.66
C LEU A 30 -5.26 -2.01 -13.99
N ILE A 31 -6.08 -3.02 -13.68
CA ILE A 31 -7.54 -2.93 -13.81
C ILE A 31 -8.09 -1.76 -12.97
N LEU A 32 -7.59 -1.56 -11.74
CA LEU A 32 -7.99 -0.41 -10.92
C LEU A 32 -7.60 0.93 -11.58
N MET A 33 -6.49 1.00 -12.30
CA MET A 33 -6.11 2.23 -13.02
C MET A 33 -6.98 2.48 -14.24
N GLU A 34 -7.44 1.43 -14.94
CA GLU A 34 -8.42 1.55 -16.02
C GLU A 34 -9.75 2.10 -15.51
N LEU A 35 -10.23 1.58 -14.38
CA LEU A 35 -11.43 2.10 -13.72
C LEU A 35 -11.23 3.55 -13.25
N LEU A 36 -10.05 3.90 -12.72
CA LEU A 36 -9.76 5.26 -12.29
C LEU A 36 -9.85 6.27 -13.44
N LYS A 37 -9.43 5.89 -14.65
CA LYS A 37 -9.56 6.72 -15.85
C LYS A 37 -11.02 6.97 -16.26
N GLN A 38 -11.92 6.06 -15.93
CA GLN A 38 -13.36 6.23 -16.18
C GLN A 38 -14.04 7.15 -15.15
N CYS A 39 -13.35 7.51 -14.06
CA CYS A 39 -13.88 8.34 -12.97
C CYS A 39 -13.48 9.82 -13.08
N ASP A 40 -13.13 10.31 -14.27
CA ASP A 40 -12.71 11.70 -14.52
C ASP A 40 -11.54 12.20 -13.65
N VAL A 41 -10.69 11.27 -13.17
CA VAL A 41 -9.48 11.63 -12.43
C VAL A 41 -8.46 12.18 -13.41
N PRO A 42 -7.91 13.40 -13.19
CA PRO A 42 -6.97 14.00 -14.12
C PRO A 42 -5.73 13.12 -14.36
N ASP A 43 -5.24 13.14 -15.60
CA ASP A 43 -4.04 12.41 -15.98
C ASP A 43 -2.84 12.82 -15.10
N GLY A 44 -2.05 11.82 -14.71
CA GLY A 44 -0.87 12.02 -13.86
C GLY A 44 -1.16 12.17 -12.37
N VAL A 45 -2.44 12.14 -11.92
CA VAL A 45 -2.76 12.17 -10.49
C VAL A 45 -2.38 10.85 -9.79
N VAL A 46 -2.61 9.72 -10.45
CA VAL A 46 -2.08 8.42 -10.02
C VAL A 46 -1.26 7.83 -11.15
N ASN A 47 0.01 7.55 -10.88
CA ASN A 47 0.91 6.91 -11.82
C ASN A 47 1.34 5.56 -11.26
N VAL A 48 1.44 4.55 -12.12
CA VAL A 48 1.98 3.23 -11.76
C VAL A 48 3.37 3.08 -12.33
N ILE A 49 4.32 2.66 -11.48
CA ILE A 49 5.65 2.24 -11.91
C ILE A 49 5.86 0.77 -11.56
N HIS A 50 6.38 0.00 -12.50
CA HIS A 50 6.78 -1.38 -12.26
C HIS A 50 8.28 -1.46 -12.00
N GLY A 51 8.70 -2.53 -11.32
CA GLY A 51 10.10 -2.79 -11.04
C GLY A 51 10.29 -3.36 -9.64
N THR A 52 11.51 -3.74 -9.30
CA THR A 52 11.85 -4.35 -8.00
C THR A 52 12.57 -3.34 -7.12
N ARG A 53 13.83 -3.61 -6.76
CA ARG A 53 14.59 -2.84 -5.78
C ARG A 53 14.96 -1.44 -6.25
N GLU A 54 15.27 -1.27 -7.53
CA GLU A 54 15.66 0.04 -8.08
C GLU A 54 14.48 1.02 -8.13
N ALA A 55 13.28 0.55 -8.48
CA ALA A 55 12.06 1.37 -8.40
C ALA A 55 11.76 1.80 -6.95
N VAL A 56 12.00 0.90 -5.99
CA VAL A 56 11.88 1.21 -4.55
C VAL A 56 12.91 2.25 -4.10
N ARG A 57 14.17 2.13 -4.54
CA ARG A 57 15.24 3.10 -4.25
C ARG A 57 14.91 4.48 -4.82
N PHE A 58 14.48 4.53 -6.09
CA PHE A 58 14.00 5.75 -6.72
C PHE A 58 12.91 6.43 -5.87
N ILE A 59 11.91 5.69 -5.41
CA ILE A 59 10.85 6.24 -4.55
C ILE A 59 11.42 6.79 -3.22
N CYS A 60 12.37 6.06 -2.62
CA CYS A 60 12.97 6.47 -1.35
C CYS A 60 13.86 7.72 -1.50
N ASP A 61 14.45 7.95 -2.67
CA ASP A 61 15.48 8.97 -2.87
C ASP A 61 14.96 10.23 -3.58
N HIS A 62 13.89 10.14 -4.37
CA HIS A 62 13.42 11.26 -5.18
C HIS A 62 12.99 12.45 -4.28
N PRO A 63 13.52 13.68 -4.50
CA PRO A 63 13.33 14.80 -3.59
C PRO A 63 11.87 15.29 -3.51
N ASP A 64 11.10 15.13 -4.58
CA ASP A 64 9.70 15.57 -4.63
C ASP A 64 8.70 14.63 -3.94
N ILE A 65 9.14 13.42 -3.60
CA ILE A 65 8.35 12.46 -2.83
C ILE A 65 8.38 12.87 -1.37
N LYS A 66 7.20 13.16 -0.79
CA LYS A 66 7.10 13.70 0.57
C LYS A 66 6.65 12.69 1.62
N ALA A 67 5.97 11.62 1.20
CA ALA A 67 5.64 10.53 2.10
C ALA A 67 5.61 9.17 1.40
N ILE A 68 5.87 8.11 2.17
CA ILE A 68 5.92 6.73 1.70
C ILE A 68 5.01 5.88 2.59
N SER A 69 4.20 5.04 1.94
CA SER A 69 3.32 4.07 2.56
C SER A 69 3.64 2.70 2.01
N PHE A 70 4.07 1.78 2.88
CA PHE A 70 4.49 0.44 2.48
C PHE A 70 3.70 -0.62 3.22
N VAL A 71 3.35 -1.69 2.51
CA VAL A 71 2.82 -2.93 3.10
C VAL A 71 3.62 -4.09 2.52
N GLY A 72 4.23 -4.92 3.36
CA GLY A 72 4.99 -6.09 2.88
C GLY A 72 5.85 -6.73 3.96
N SER A 73 6.98 -7.32 3.56
CA SER A 73 7.87 -8.04 4.48
C SER A 73 8.69 -7.11 5.38
N ASP A 74 9.11 -7.61 6.55
CA ASP A 74 9.94 -6.89 7.52
C ASP A 74 11.24 -6.38 6.91
N HIS A 75 11.92 -7.21 6.11
CA HIS A 75 13.20 -6.85 5.51
C HIS A 75 13.05 -5.65 4.55
N ALA A 76 12.02 -5.66 3.69
CA ALA A 76 11.76 -4.55 2.79
C ALA A 76 11.27 -3.31 3.55
N GLY A 77 10.37 -3.50 4.52
CA GLY A 77 9.80 -2.42 5.33
C GLY A 77 10.86 -1.66 6.13
N LYS A 78 11.77 -2.36 6.81
CA LYS A 78 12.90 -1.74 7.52
C LYS A 78 13.79 -0.92 6.59
N PHE A 79 14.16 -1.49 5.43
CA PHE A 79 14.95 -0.77 4.43
C PHE A 79 14.28 0.53 3.96
N ILE A 80 12.98 0.46 3.65
CA ILE A 80 12.20 1.62 3.18
C ILE A 80 12.04 2.66 4.29
N TYR A 81 11.72 2.22 5.51
CA TYR A 81 11.56 3.09 6.67
C TYR A 81 12.86 3.84 6.95
N GLU A 82 13.99 3.14 7.08
CA GLU A 82 15.28 3.74 7.35
C GLU A 82 15.72 4.72 6.25
N ARG A 83 15.68 4.29 4.99
CA ARG A 83 16.15 5.11 3.86
C ARG A 83 15.24 6.31 3.61
N GLY A 84 13.92 6.09 3.61
CA GLY A 84 12.94 7.15 3.42
C GLY A 84 13.00 8.20 4.53
N SER A 85 13.10 7.78 5.79
CA SER A 85 13.23 8.70 6.92
C SER A 85 14.56 9.45 6.92
N LYS A 86 15.68 8.80 6.56
CA LYS A 86 16.98 9.49 6.37
C LYS A 86 16.91 10.61 5.32
N ASN A 87 16.09 10.43 4.29
CA ASN A 87 15.83 11.43 3.25
C ASN A 87 14.74 12.44 3.63
N GLY A 88 14.35 12.54 4.91
CA GLY A 88 13.40 13.52 5.44
C GLY A 88 11.94 13.26 5.08
N LYS A 89 11.60 12.05 4.62
CA LYS A 89 10.23 11.70 4.22
C LYS A 89 9.44 11.18 5.42
N ARG A 90 8.13 11.43 5.44
CA ARG A 90 7.22 10.75 6.37
C ARG A 90 7.01 9.32 5.89
N VAL A 91 7.23 8.32 6.73
CA VAL A 91 7.13 6.92 6.32
C VAL A 91 6.21 6.15 7.25
N GLN A 92 5.28 5.39 6.68
CA GLN A 92 4.54 4.34 7.37
C GLN A 92 4.82 2.99 6.69
N CYS A 93 5.07 1.95 7.48
CA CYS A 93 5.41 0.61 6.99
C CYS A 93 4.64 -0.43 7.80
N ASN A 94 3.65 -1.07 7.19
CA ASN A 94 2.95 -2.21 7.78
C ASN A 94 3.68 -3.48 7.34
N MET A 95 4.31 -4.14 8.29
CA MET A 95 5.22 -5.24 8.04
C MET A 95 4.56 -6.60 8.37
N GLY A 96 5.37 -7.65 8.49
CA GLY A 96 4.92 -8.99 8.80
C GLY A 96 4.20 -9.06 10.16
N ALA A 97 3.43 -10.13 10.33
CA ALA A 97 2.63 -10.36 11.51
C ALA A 97 2.65 -11.83 11.93
N LYS A 98 2.54 -12.05 13.24
CA LYS A 98 2.27 -13.35 13.84
C LYS A 98 1.10 -13.20 14.79
N ASN A 99 -0.10 -13.18 14.22
CA ASN A 99 -1.33 -12.94 14.97
C ASN A 99 -1.61 -14.12 15.91
N HIS A 100 -1.94 -13.81 17.16
CA HIS A 100 -2.30 -14.79 18.18
C HIS A 100 -3.83 -14.86 18.27
N GLY A 101 -4.36 -16.07 18.44
CA GLY A 101 -5.76 -16.29 18.81
C GLY A 101 -5.81 -17.05 20.14
N VAL A 102 -6.46 -16.47 21.16
CA VAL A 102 -6.61 -17.10 22.48
C VAL A 102 -8.02 -17.69 22.58
N VAL A 103 -8.11 -18.97 22.93
CA VAL A 103 -9.39 -19.67 23.09
C VAL A 103 -9.65 -19.88 24.57
N MET A 104 -10.69 -19.23 25.08
CA MET A 104 -11.10 -19.33 26.49
C MET A 104 -11.99 -20.56 26.73
N PRO A 105 -12.08 -21.08 27.97
CA PRO A 105 -12.90 -22.26 28.27
C PRO A 105 -14.39 -22.11 27.96
N ASP A 106 -14.90 -20.89 27.98
CA ASP A 106 -16.28 -20.51 27.70
C ASP A 106 -16.53 -20.14 26.22
N ALA A 107 -15.49 -20.18 25.38
CA ALA A 107 -15.63 -19.88 23.96
C ALA A 107 -16.52 -20.93 23.25
N ASN A 108 -17.38 -20.44 22.35
CA ASN A 108 -18.20 -21.31 21.51
C ASN A 108 -17.32 -22.12 20.55
N LYS A 109 -17.21 -23.43 20.79
CA LYS A 109 -16.29 -24.33 20.08
C LYS A 109 -16.51 -24.32 18.56
N GLU A 110 -17.75 -24.50 18.11
CA GLU A 110 -18.09 -24.58 16.68
C GLU A 110 -17.78 -23.26 15.97
N TYR A 111 -18.14 -22.13 16.58
CA TYR A 111 -17.84 -20.82 16.01
C TYR A 111 -16.33 -20.58 15.94
N THR A 112 -15.60 -20.88 17.02
CA THR A 112 -14.15 -20.71 17.08
C THR A 112 -13.44 -21.55 16.02
N LEU A 113 -13.81 -22.82 15.84
CA LEU A 113 -13.18 -23.69 14.84
C LEU A 113 -13.41 -23.17 13.43
N ASN A 114 -14.64 -22.78 13.08
CA ASN A 114 -14.97 -22.24 11.76
C ASN A 114 -14.22 -20.94 11.45
N GLN A 115 -14.07 -20.04 12.42
CA GLN A 115 -13.33 -18.79 12.23
C GLN A 115 -11.82 -19.03 12.12
N LEU A 116 -11.27 -19.95 12.92
CA LEU A 116 -9.83 -20.27 12.88
C LEU A 116 -9.41 -20.95 11.57
N THR A 117 -10.23 -21.85 11.03
CA THR A 117 -9.95 -22.48 9.72
C THR A 117 -10.01 -21.45 8.59
N GLY A 118 -10.96 -20.53 8.64
CA GLY A 118 -11.02 -19.31 7.84
C GLY A 118 -9.71 -18.53 7.88
N ALA A 119 -9.35 -18.07 9.07
CA ALA A 119 -8.22 -17.17 9.29
C ALA A 119 -6.85 -17.79 8.98
N ALA A 120 -6.66 -19.08 9.26
CA ALA A 120 -5.36 -19.74 9.14
C ALA A 120 -5.05 -20.26 7.72
N PHE A 121 -6.06 -20.70 6.97
CA PHE A 121 -5.83 -21.49 5.75
C PHE A 121 -6.50 -20.96 4.48
N HIS A 122 -7.56 -20.15 4.55
CA HIS A 122 -8.28 -19.70 3.35
C HIS A 122 -7.50 -18.65 2.54
N LEU A 123 -6.63 -17.87 3.19
CA LEU A 123 -5.71 -16.95 2.53
C LEU A 123 -4.31 -17.54 2.58
N ARG A 124 -3.72 -17.84 1.42
CA ARG A 124 -2.31 -18.26 1.36
C ARG A 124 -1.46 -17.16 2.04
N PRO A 125 -0.60 -17.48 3.03
CA PRO A 125 0.13 -16.45 3.78
C PRO A 125 0.91 -15.53 2.82
N SER A 126 0.60 -14.24 2.84
CA SER A 126 1.16 -13.18 1.99
C SER A 126 2.61 -12.84 2.38
N GLY A 127 3.45 -13.86 2.54
CA GLY A 127 4.79 -13.73 3.13
C GLY A 127 5.81 -12.96 2.31
N HIS A 128 5.54 -12.58 1.05
CA HIS A 128 6.53 -11.97 0.15
C HIS A 128 5.97 -10.88 -0.78
N GLN A 129 4.73 -10.38 -0.54
CA GLN A 129 4.12 -9.38 -1.41
C GLN A 129 4.31 -7.98 -0.82
N GLY A 130 5.23 -7.21 -1.41
CA GLY A 130 5.47 -5.82 -1.04
C GLY A 130 4.77 -4.87 -2.01
N HIS A 131 3.87 -4.03 -1.52
CA HIS A 131 3.37 -2.87 -2.24
C HIS A 131 4.01 -1.62 -1.65
N LEU A 132 4.75 -0.88 -2.46
CA LEU A 132 5.35 0.40 -2.07
C LEU A 132 4.60 1.52 -2.77
N LEU A 133 4.10 2.47 -1.98
CA LEU A 133 3.38 3.62 -2.51
C LEU A 133 3.96 4.91 -1.97
N CYS A 134 3.87 5.92 -2.82
CA CYS A 134 4.50 7.19 -2.61
C CYS A 134 3.50 8.32 -2.83
N ARG A 135 3.47 9.26 -1.89
CA ARG A 135 2.67 10.48 -1.94
C ARG A 135 3.53 11.64 -2.41
N PHE A 136 3.15 12.22 -3.55
CA PHE A 136 3.63 13.53 -4.00
C PHE A 136 2.63 14.59 -3.53
N ARG A 137 3.15 15.65 -2.90
CA ARG A 137 2.33 16.82 -2.57
C ARG A 137 2.37 17.75 -3.77
N SER A 138 1.51 17.53 -4.77
CA SER A 138 1.26 18.60 -5.73
C SER A 138 0.52 19.71 -4.98
N ARG A 139 0.96 20.96 -5.14
CA ARG A 139 0.10 22.11 -4.85
C ARG A 139 -0.96 22.18 -5.94
N CYS A 140 -1.81 21.17 -6.09
CA CYS A 140 -3.05 21.35 -6.83
C CYS A 140 -3.92 22.25 -5.96
N LYS A 141 -3.84 23.56 -6.22
CA LYS A 141 -4.98 24.44 -6.03
C LYS A 141 -6.09 23.89 -6.94
N CYS A 142 -6.77 22.84 -6.50
CA CYS A 142 -8.14 22.62 -6.93
C CYS A 142 -8.90 23.81 -6.37
N SER A 143 -8.90 24.92 -7.11
CA SER A 143 -10.04 25.81 -7.11
C SER A 143 -11.25 24.90 -7.28
N MET A 144 -12.02 24.73 -6.22
CA MET A 144 -13.41 24.38 -6.36
C MET A 144 -13.98 25.43 -7.33
N VAL A 145 -14.24 25.00 -8.56
CA VAL A 145 -15.00 25.77 -9.54
C VAL A 145 -16.47 25.60 -9.14
N PRO A 146 -17.28 26.67 -9.26
CA PRO A 146 -18.12 27.24 -8.20
C PRO A 146 -19.36 26.43 -7.82
#